data_AF-A0A5K7Z9D5-F1
#
_entry.id   AF-A0A5K7Z9D5-F1
#
_cell.length_a   1.000
_cell.length_b   1.000
_cell.length_c   1.000
_cell.angle_alpha   90.00
_cell.angle_beta   90.00
_cell.angle_gamma   90.00
#
_symmetry.space_group_name_H-M   'P 1'
#
loop_
_entity.id
_entity.type
_entity.pdbx_description
1 polymer ?
#
loop_
_entity_poly.entity_id
_entity_poly.type
_entity_poly.pdbx_seq_one_letter_code
_entity_poly.pdbx_strand_id
1 'polypeptide(L)'
;MKYIVYLLGLLWIAAGTAAILYTEDYKAFLKGAMEKLDRWVLALIPAVFGLLLLVAASSTTHAWFIGVIGVLGIAKGVLIYFNPAGLFEISRDWLYGLSDLGYRLMGIIALVLGTVVISWIQ
;
A
#
# COMPACT_ATOMS: atom_id res chain seq x y z
N MET A 1 -0.23 20.46 1.17
CA MET A 1 0.41 19.14 1.37
C MET A 1 -0.37 18.25 2.35
N LYS A 2 -0.95 18.80 3.43
CA LYS A 2 -1.88 18.10 4.35
C LYS A 2 -2.97 17.29 3.62
N TYR A 3 -3.54 17.84 2.54
CA TYR A 3 -4.55 17.15 1.71
C TYR A 3 -4.06 15.82 1.10
N ILE A 4 -2.77 15.71 0.77
CA ILE A 4 -2.18 14.47 0.26
C ILE A 4 -2.19 13.42 1.37
N VAL A 5 -1.80 13.79 2.59
CA VAL A 5 -1.83 12.89 3.75
C VAL A 5 -3.26 12.45 4.06
N TYR A 6 -4.23 13.37 4.03
CA TYR A 6 -5.64 13.03 4.18
C TYR A 6 -6.12 12.04 3.13
N LEU A 7 -5.85 12.33 1.85
CA LEU A 7 -6.29 11.49 0.73
C LEU A 7 -5.67 10.09 0.82
N LEU A 8 -4.35 10.01 1.04
CA LEU A 8 -3.64 8.73 1.15
C LEU A 8 -4.06 7.95 2.40
N GLY A 9 -4.21 8.62 3.54
CA GLY A 9 -4.70 8.00 4.77
C GLY A 9 -6.11 7.46 4.62
N LEU A 10 -7.02 8.22 4.00
CA LEU A 10 -8.39 7.78 3.71
C LEU A 10 -8.42 6.61 2.74
N LEU A 11 -7.59 6.62 1.69
CA LEU A 11 -7.45 5.47 0.80
C LEU A 11 -6.96 4.22 1.54
N TRP A 12 -6.04 4.39 2.49
CA TRP A 12 -5.52 3.28 3.29
C TRP A 12 -6.59 2.70 4.22
N ILE A 13 -7.38 3.57 4.86
CA ILE A 13 -8.52 3.17 5.68
C ILE A 13 -9.56 2.46 4.81
N ALA A 14 -9.95 3.05 3.66
CA ALA A 14 -10.93 2.46 2.76
C ALA A 14 -10.50 1.08 2.26
N ALA A 15 -9.24 0.93 1.82
CA ALA A 15 -8.68 -0.35 1.42
C ALA A 15 -8.64 -1.36 2.57
N GLY A 16 -8.26 -0.91 3.78
CA GLY A 16 -8.25 -1.74 4.98
C GLY A 16 -9.64 -2.24 5.37
N THR A 17 -10.63 -1.34 5.41
CA THR A 17 -12.03 -1.66 5.66
C THR A 17 -12.58 -2.61 4.59
N ALA A 18 -12.28 -2.38 3.31
CA ALA A 18 -12.71 -3.26 2.23
C ALA A 18 -12.12 -4.68 2.38
N ALA A 19 -10.84 -4.80 2.75
CA ALA A 19 -10.20 -6.08 2.99
C ALA A 19 -10.82 -6.86 4.18
N ILE A 20 -11.32 -6.15 5.20
CA ILE A 20 -11.97 -6.75 6.38
C ILE A 20 -13.41 -7.17 6.05
N LEU A 21 -14.21 -6.27 5.48
CA LEU A 21 -15.64 -6.48 5.27
C LEU A 21 -15.96 -7.33 4.03
N TYR A 22 -15.18 -7.15 2.97
CA TYR A 22 -15.38 -7.79 1.66
C TYR A 22 -14.17 -8.64 1.29
N THR A 23 -13.69 -9.47 2.22
CA THR A 23 -12.41 -10.20 2.07
C THR A 23 -12.32 -11.01 0.77
N GLU A 24 -13.39 -11.73 0.41
CA GLU A 24 -13.41 -12.55 -0.81
C GLU A 24 -13.33 -11.71 -2.08
N ASP A 25 -14.18 -10.67 -2.18
CA ASP A 25 -14.18 -9.73 -3.31
C ASP A 25 -12.86 -8.97 -3.42
N TYR A 26 -12.30 -8.53 -2.28
CA TYR A 26 -11.03 -7.81 -2.22
C TYR A 26 -9.87 -8.70 -2.67
N LYS A 27 -9.86 -9.98 -2.25
CA LYS A 27 -8.90 -10.99 -2.71
C LYS A 27 -9.02 -11.24 -4.20
N ALA A 28 -10.24 -11.39 -4.73
CA ALA A 28 -10.48 -11.55 -6.17
C ALA A 28 -10.03 -10.31 -6.96
N PHE A 29 -10.30 -9.10 -6.46
CA PHE A 29 -9.85 -7.85 -7.05
C PHE A 29 -8.32 -7.76 -7.11
N LEU A 30 -7.62 -8.06 -6.00
CA LEU A 30 -6.16 -8.04 -5.97
C LEU A 30 -5.53 -9.07 -6.92
N LYS A 31 -6.07 -10.29 -6.97
CA LYS A 31 -5.63 -11.32 -7.93
C LYS A 31 -5.84 -10.86 -9.37
N GLY A 32 -7.03 -10.35 -9.67
CA GLY A 32 -7.34 -9.81 -10.99
C GLY A 32 -6.44 -8.65 -11.37
N ALA A 33 -6.10 -7.77 -10.43
CA ALA A 33 -5.15 -6.68 -10.67
C ALA A 33 -3.73 -7.20 -10.97
N MET A 34 -3.25 -8.20 -10.24
CA MET A 34 -1.94 -8.82 -10.46
C MET A 34 -1.83 -9.59 -11.79
N GLU A 35 -2.94 -10.10 -12.31
CA GLU A 35 -2.97 -10.86 -13.58
C GLU A 35 -3.23 -9.99 -14.80
N LYS A 36 -4.06 -8.95 -14.67
CA LYS A 36 -4.51 -8.12 -15.80
C LYS A 36 -3.65 -6.89 -16.04
N LEU A 37 -2.99 -6.36 -15.01
CA LEU A 37 -2.16 -5.17 -15.15
C LEU A 37 -0.73 -5.55 -15.49
N ASP A 38 -0.14 -4.81 -16.42
CA ASP A 38 1.28 -4.95 -16.72
C ASP A 38 2.11 -4.63 -15.48
N ARG A 39 3.24 -5.33 -15.33
CA ARG A 39 4.18 -5.15 -14.22
C ARG A 39 4.63 -3.69 -14.06
N TRP A 40 4.75 -2.93 -15.16
CA TRP A 40 5.15 -1.52 -15.11
C TRP A 40 4.08 -0.65 -14.40
N VAL A 41 2.79 -0.91 -14.64
CA VAL A 41 1.69 -0.21 -13.97
C VAL A 41 1.67 -0.57 -12.49
N LEU A 42 1.83 -1.87 -12.18
CA LEU A 42 1.89 -2.37 -10.81
C LEU A 42 3.08 -1.81 -10.03
N ALA A 43 4.21 -1.55 -10.69
CA ALA A 43 5.37 -0.88 -10.10
C ALA A 43 5.14 0.62 -9.87
N LEU A 44 4.42 1.28 -10.78
CA LEU A 44 4.17 2.71 -10.74
C LEU A 44 3.29 3.09 -9.54
N ILE A 45 2.28 2.28 -9.22
CA ILE A 45 1.35 2.54 -8.09
C ILE A 45 2.10 2.77 -6.76
N PRO A 46 2.89 1.82 -6.22
CA PRO A 46 3.61 2.02 -4.97
C PRO A 46 4.70 3.09 -5.07
N ALA A 47 5.31 3.30 -6.24
CA ALA A 47 6.31 4.35 -6.43
C ALA A 47 5.69 5.75 -6.34
N VAL A 48 4.56 5.98 -7.00
CA VAL A 48 3.83 7.24 -6.96
C VAL A 48 3.27 7.49 -5.56
N PHE A 49 2.68 6.48 -4.92
CA PHE A 49 2.25 6.58 -3.52
C PHE A 49 3.42 6.95 -2.59
N GLY A 50 4.57 6.30 -2.76
CA GLY A 50 5.77 6.58 -1.98
C GLY A 50 6.28 8.01 -2.17
N LEU A 51 6.34 8.47 -3.42
CA LEU A 51 6.74 9.83 -3.74
C LEU A 51 5.79 10.88 -3.15
N LEU A 52 4.47 10.65 -3.24
CA LEU A 52 3.47 11.52 -2.65
C LEU A 52 3.61 11.59 -1.12
N LEU A 53 3.90 10.47 -0.45
CA LEU A 53 4.18 10.45 0.98
C LEU A 53 5.45 11.23 1.33
N LEU A 54 6.53 11.10 0.55
CA LEU A 54 7.76 11.86 0.79
C LEU A 54 7.54 13.36 0.69
N VAL A 55 6.83 13.81 -0.35
CA VAL A 55 6.49 15.23 -0.52
C VAL A 55 5.62 15.71 0.65
N ALA A 56 4.68 14.88 1.09
CA ALA A 56 3.75 15.23 2.17
C ALA A 56 4.33 15.07 3.59
N ALA A 57 5.51 14.45 3.74
CA ALA A 57 6.10 14.12 5.04
C ALA A 57 6.30 15.35 5.93
N SER A 58 6.69 16.49 5.34
CA SER A 58 6.88 17.77 6.03
C SER A 58 5.61 18.36 6.66
N SER A 59 4.44 17.83 6.32
CA SER A 59 3.13 18.26 6.85
C SER A 59 2.63 17.40 8.00
N THR A 60 3.47 16.52 8.54
CA THR A 60 3.10 15.62 9.64
C THR A 60 4.05 15.79 10.82
N THR A 61 3.53 15.58 12.04
CA THR A 61 4.31 15.66 13.28
C THR A 61 5.45 14.65 13.31
N HIS A 62 5.28 13.50 12.66
CA HIS A 62 6.25 12.42 12.59
C HIS A 62 6.78 12.25 11.16
N ALA A 63 7.33 13.33 10.60
CA ALA A 63 7.84 13.38 9.24
C ALA A 63 8.81 12.24 8.89
N TRP A 64 9.66 11.82 9.83
CA TRP A 64 10.60 10.73 9.63
C TRP A 64 9.90 9.39 9.33
N PHE A 65 8.79 9.10 10.02
CA PHE A 65 8.06 7.84 9.86
C PHE A 65 7.35 7.78 8.50
N ILE A 66 6.68 8.88 8.13
CA ILE A 66 6.07 9.04 6.80
C ILE A 66 7.15 8.98 5.71
N GLY A 67 8.31 9.58 5.97
CA GLY A 67 9.50 9.50 5.13
C GLY A 67 9.94 8.06 4.87
N VAL A 68 10.09 7.26 5.92
CA VAL A 68 10.47 5.83 5.80
C VAL A 68 9.44 5.06 4.97
N ILE A 69 8.14 5.23 5.22
CA ILE A 69 7.09 4.59 4.42
C ILE A 69 7.17 5.03 2.95
N GLY A 70 7.41 6.31 2.69
CA GLY A 70 7.58 6.85 1.35
C GLY A 70 8.75 6.21 0.60
N VAL A 71 9.92 6.12 1.25
CA VAL A 71 11.11 5.44 0.69
C VAL A 71 10.81 3.97 0.41
N LEU A 72 10.16 3.26 1.34
CA LEU A 72 9.79 1.86 1.15
C LEU A 72 8.81 1.68 -0.02
N GLY A 73 7.88 2.61 -0.23
CA GLY A 73 6.97 2.61 -1.39
C GLY A 73 7.71 2.73 -2.71
N ILE A 74 8.66 3.67 -2.80
CA ILE A 74 9.52 3.84 -3.99
C ILE A 74 10.38 2.60 -4.21
N ALA A 75 11.05 2.11 -3.17
CA ALA A 75 11.86 0.90 -3.24
C ALA A 75 11.04 -0.30 -3.72
N LYS A 76 9.82 -0.47 -3.22
CA LYS A 76 8.90 -1.52 -3.67
C LYS A 76 8.54 -1.39 -5.14
N GLY A 77 8.26 -0.17 -5.62
CA GLY A 77 8.01 0.07 -7.05
C GLY A 77 9.22 -0.30 -7.92
N VAL A 78 10.43 0.08 -7.50
CA VAL A 78 11.68 -0.30 -8.18
C VAL A 78 11.86 -1.82 -8.21
N LEU A 79 11.65 -2.50 -7.08
CA LEU A 79 11.76 -3.96 -6.99
C LEU A 79 10.73 -4.68 -7.87
N ILE A 80 9.49 -4.19 -7.93
CA ILE A 80 8.47 -4.76 -8.82
C ILE A 80 8.86 -4.54 -10.28
N TYR A 81 9.38 -3.38 -10.64
CA TYR A 81 9.77 -3.07 -12.02
C TYR A 81 10.92 -3.95 -12.53
N PHE A 82 12.05 -3.96 -11.80
CA PHE A 82 13.22 -4.74 -12.20
C PHE A 82 13.06 -6.23 -11.95
N ASN A 83 12.20 -6.61 -11.00
CA ASN A 83 11.94 -7.98 -10.59
C ASN A 83 13.22 -8.83 -10.44
N PRO A 84 14.19 -8.39 -9.62
CA PRO A 84 15.42 -9.15 -9.45
C PRO A 84 15.08 -10.52 -8.85
N ALA A 85 15.66 -11.58 -9.40
CA ALA A 85 15.47 -12.96 -8.93
C ALA A 85 13.99 -13.44 -8.83
N GLY A 86 13.05 -12.80 -9.54
CA GLY A 86 11.63 -13.20 -9.51
C GLY A 86 10.90 -12.84 -8.20
N LEU A 87 11.37 -11.82 -7.47
CA LEU A 87 10.74 -11.35 -6.23
C LEU A 87 9.26 -10.98 -6.39
N PHE A 88 8.85 -10.51 -7.57
CA PHE A 88 7.46 -10.20 -7.89
C PHE A 88 6.61 -11.47 -7.85
N GLU A 89 7.04 -12.54 -8.53
CA GLU A 89 6.34 -13.82 -8.54
C GLU A 89 6.26 -14.40 -7.13
N ILE A 90 7.36 -14.37 -6.37
CA ILE A 90 7.39 -14.83 -4.98
C ILE A 90 6.38 -14.05 -4.13
N SER A 91 6.34 -12.72 -4.27
CA SER A 91 5.41 -11.86 -3.52
C SER A 91 3.96 -12.09 -3.91
N ARG A 92 3.69 -12.30 -5.21
CA ARG A 92 2.37 -12.62 -5.75
C ARG A 92 1.89 -13.96 -5.24
N ASP A 93 2.72 -14.99 -5.32
CA ASP A 93 2.36 -16.34 -4.93
C ASP A 93 2.15 -16.44 -3.40
N TRP A 94 2.95 -15.70 -2.62
CA TRP A 94 2.71 -15.51 -1.18
C TRP A 94 1.35 -14.86 -0.90
N LEU A 95 1.02 -13.79 -1.62
CA LEU A 95 -0.28 -13.13 -1.52
C LEU A 95 -1.43 -14.09 -1.90
N TYR A 96 -1.23 -14.92 -2.92
CA TYR A 96 -2.24 -15.85 -3.41
C TYR A 96 -2.50 -17.01 -2.45
N GLY A 97 -1.47 -17.47 -1.75
CA GLY A 97 -1.52 -18.49 -0.71
C GLY A 97 -2.03 -17.98 0.64
N LEU A 98 -2.24 -16.67 0.80
CA LEU A 98 -2.70 -16.09 2.06
C LEU A 98 -4.16 -16.53 2.37
N SER A 99 -4.38 -16.96 3.61
CA SER A 99 -5.72 -17.31 4.10
C SER A 99 -6.58 -16.05 4.25
N ASP A 100 -7.90 -16.24 4.32
CA ASP A 100 -8.83 -15.10 4.44
C ASP A 100 -8.62 -14.35 5.77
N LEU A 101 -8.21 -15.06 6.84
CA LEU A 101 -7.75 -14.44 8.08
C LEU A 101 -6.53 -13.53 7.85
N GLY A 102 -5.58 -13.95 7.00
CA GLY A 102 -4.43 -13.15 6.64
C GLY A 102 -4.81 -11.87 5.89
N TYR A 103 -5.76 -11.94 4.95
CA TYR A 103 -6.28 -10.76 4.26
C TYR A 103 -6.97 -9.79 5.23
N ARG A 104 -7.77 -10.31 6.17
CA ARG A 104 -8.39 -9.49 7.22
C ARG A 104 -7.36 -8.84 8.13
N LEU A 105 -6.30 -9.57 8.52
CA LEU A 105 -5.21 -9.03 9.31
C LEU A 105 -4.48 -7.89 8.58
N MET A 106 -4.16 -8.08 7.29
CA MET A 106 -3.58 -7.02 6.46
C MET A 106 -4.51 -5.79 6.38
N GLY A 107 -5.82 -6.02 6.31
CA GLY A 107 -6.83 -4.97 6.35
C GLY A 107 -6.85 -4.20 7.68
N ILE A 108 -6.72 -4.89 8.82
CA ILE A 108 -6.64 -4.26 10.14
C ILE A 108 -5.37 -3.42 10.25
N ILE A 109 -4.22 -3.95 9.83
CA ILE A 109 -2.95 -3.22 9.83
C ILE A 109 -3.07 -1.95 8.96
N ALA A 110 -3.63 -2.08 7.76
CA ALA A 110 -3.89 -0.96 6.85
C ALA A 110 -4.80 0.11 7.47
N LEU A 111 -5.89 -0.29 8.13
CA LEU A 111 -6.84 0.61 8.78
C LEU A 111 -6.19 1.37 9.95
N VAL A 112 -5.44 0.67 10.80
CA VAL A 112 -4.74 1.27 11.94
C VAL A 112 -3.68 2.25 11.44
N LEU A 113 -2.85 1.86 10.47
CA LEU A 113 -1.84 2.74 9.89
C LEU A 113 -2.45 3.98 9.25
N GLY A 114 -3.52 3.83 8.45
CA GLY A 114 -4.21 4.98 7.85
C GLY A 114 -4.75 5.95 8.90
N THR A 115 -5.34 5.44 9.98
CA THR A 115 -5.85 6.26 11.09
C THR A 115 -4.72 7.01 11.81
N VAL A 116 -3.60 6.33 12.07
CA VAL A 116 -2.41 6.93 12.71
C VAL A 116 -1.80 8.03 11.82
N VAL A 117 -1.70 7.78 10.52
CA VAL A 117 -1.14 8.76 9.58
C VAL A 117 -2.00 10.04 9.54
N ILE A 118 -3.33 9.90 9.56
CA ILE A 118 -4.24 11.05 9.59
C ILE A 118 -4.14 11.81 10.93
N SER A 119 -4.03 11.10 12.06
CA SER A 119 -3.95 11.76 13.37
C SER A 119 -2.67 12.56 13.59
N TRP A 120 -1.63 12.34 12.77
CA TRP A 120 -0.37 13.05 12.81
C TRP A 120 -0.28 14.26 11.88
N ILE A 121 -1.37 14.63 11.19
CA ILE A 121 -1.41 15.84 10.39
C ILE A 121 -1.30 17.06 11.31
N GLN A 122 -0.32 17.92 11.03
CA GLN A 122 -0.19 19.24 11.67
C GLN A 122 -1.04 20.26 10.96
#